data_AF-A0A966C8V4-F1
#
_entry.id   AF-A0A966C8V4-F1
#
_cell.length_a   1.000
_cell.length_b   1.000
_cell.length_c   1.000
_cell.angle_alpha   90.00
_cell.angle_beta   90.00
_cell.angle_gamma   90.00
#
_symmetry.space_group_name_H-M   'P 1'
#
loop_
_entity.id
_entity.type
_entity.pdbx_description
1 polymer ?
#
loop_
_entity_poly.entity_id
_entity_poly.type
_entity_poly.pdbx_seq_one_letter_code
_entity_poly.pdbx_strand_id
1 'polypeptide(L)'
;MRKIAVLSAVTAASMAFSGAAYANHHEMKDGAKMDPKATVINKGANGRAQTVMLNGKEYTVCGGDVTDGCINPREAGLNFGNRALDYWPGKPASEM
;
A
#
# COMPACT_ATOMS: atom_id res chain seq x y z
N MET A 1 16.26 53.31 35.52
CA MET A 1 15.02 52.53 35.28
C MET A 1 14.62 52.65 33.82
N ARG A 2 14.72 51.56 33.05
CA ARG A 2 13.89 51.25 31.87
C ARG A 2 14.27 49.82 31.44
N LYS A 3 13.47 48.86 31.90
CA LYS A 3 13.57 47.45 31.51
C LYS A 3 12.96 47.33 30.12
N ILE A 4 13.77 46.99 29.11
CA ILE A 4 13.26 46.62 27.79
C ILE A 4 13.36 45.11 27.72
N ALA A 5 12.22 44.46 27.94
CA ALA A 5 12.02 43.05 27.60
C ALA A 5 11.52 43.01 26.15
N VAL A 6 12.24 42.30 25.28
CA VAL A 6 11.69 41.85 23.99
C VAL A 6 12.07 40.38 23.85
N LEU A 7 11.11 39.52 24.20
CA LEU A 7 11.01 38.15 23.67
C LEU A 7 10.68 38.26 22.18
N SER A 8 11.37 37.48 21.33
CA SER A 8 10.93 36.97 20.01
C SER A 8 12.18 36.44 19.27
N ALA A 9 12.23 35.31 18.59
CA ALA A 9 11.38 34.14 18.46
C ALA A 9 12.32 33.03 17.94
N VAL A 10 12.31 31.85 18.55
CA VAL A 10 13.05 30.68 18.05
C VAL A 10 12.24 30.08 16.90
N THR A 11 12.55 30.44 15.67
CA THR A 11 12.09 29.67 14.49
C THR A 11 13.20 28.72 14.07
N ALA A 12 13.20 27.55 14.72
CA ALA A 12 13.92 26.39 14.24
C ALA A 12 13.25 25.90 12.94
N ALA A 13 13.82 26.23 11.79
CA ALA A 13 13.43 25.64 10.51
C ALA A 13 14.06 24.24 10.40
N SER A 14 13.49 23.28 11.14
CA SER A 14 13.73 21.86 10.89
C SER A 14 13.01 21.49 9.59
N MET A 15 13.70 21.57 8.45
CA MET A 15 13.21 20.99 7.21
C MET A 15 13.17 19.48 7.40
N ALA A 16 11.96 19.00 7.63
CA ALA A 16 11.60 17.62 7.82
C ALA A 16 11.98 16.80 6.58
N PHE A 17 12.74 15.75 6.83
CA PHE A 17 12.66 14.43 6.19
C PHE A 17 12.17 14.42 4.75
N SER A 18 13.13 14.38 3.82
CA SER A 18 12.96 13.77 2.52
C SER A 18 12.51 12.32 2.73
N GLY A 19 11.20 12.08 2.76
CA GLY A 19 10.63 10.76 2.78
C GLY A 19 11.07 10.03 1.51
N ALA A 20 12.03 9.11 1.63
CA ALA A 20 12.25 8.13 0.59
C ALA A 20 10.97 7.32 0.45
N ALA A 21 10.31 7.45 -0.70
CA ALA A 21 9.27 6.52 -1.10
C ALA A 21 9.93 5.15 -1.33
N TYR A 22 9.96 4.31 -0.31
CA TYR A 22 10.42 2.93 -0.45
C TYR A 22 9.36 2.14 -1.24
N ALA A 23 9.59 2.00 -2.54
CA ALA A 23 8.99 0.91 -3.31
C ALA A 23 9.68 -0.39 -2.87
N ASN A 24 9.18 -1.01 -1.79
CA ASN A 24 9.62 -2.33 -1.39
C ASN A 24 9.08 -3.34 -2.42
N HIS A 25 9.86 -3.61 -3.47
CA HIS A 25 9.74 -4.85 -4.20
C HIS A 25 10.05 -5.95 -3.18
N HIS A 26 9.04 -6.73 -2.79
CA HIS A 26 9.19 -7.86 -1.89
C HIS A 26 9.96 -8.98 -2.60
N GLU A 27 11.27 -8.79 -2.82
CA GLU A 27 12.17 -9.85 -3.24
C GLU A 27 12.40 -10.79 -2.06
N MET A 28 11.75 -11.94 -2.14
CA MET A 28 12.12 -13.08 -1.32
C MET A 28 13.44 -13.63 -1.85
N LYS A 29 14.35 -13.91 -0.94
CA LYS A 29 15.78 -14.16 -1.19
C LYS A 29 16.10 -15.31 -2.14
N ASP A 30 15.11 -16.09 -2.57
CA ASP A 30 15.30 -17.32 -3.34
C ASP A 30 14.38 -17.42 -4.58
N GLY A 31 13.74 -16.33 -5.01
CA GLY A 31 12.82 -16.35 -6.18
C GLY A 31 11.55 -17.19 -5.97
N ALA A 32 11.32 -17.69 -4.75
CA ALA A 32 10.06 -18.31 -4.38
C ALA A 32 8.97 -17.24 -4.40
N LYS A 33 8.00 -17.37 -5.32
CA LYS A 33 6.76 -16.61 -5.26
C LYS A 33 6.11 -16.95 -3.91
N MET A 34 6.07 -16.04 -2.93
CA MET A 34 5.13 -16.28 -1.84
C MET A 34 3.75 -16.37 -2.49
N ASP A 35 2.98 -17.36 -2.11
CA ASP A 35 1.54 -17.25 -2.09
C ASP A 35 1.19 -16.61 -0.74
N PRO A 36 1.25 -15.28 -0.54
CA PRO A 36 0.82 -14.76 0.73
C PRO A 36 -0.71 -14.72 0.66
N LYS A 37 -1.34 -15.86 1.00
CA LYS A 37 -2.79 -15.95 1.14
C LYS A 37 -3.18 -15.02 2.28
N ALA A 38 -3.79 -13.90 1.95
CA ALA A 38 -4.23 -12.94 2.94
C ALA A 38 -5.35 -13.54 3.79
N THR A 39 -5.36 -13.23 5.08
CA THR A 39 -6.44 -13.64 5.97
C THR A 39 -7.57 -12.62 5.86
N VAL A 40 -8.79 -13.06 5.53
CA VAL A 40 -9.96 -12.18 5.45
C VAL A 40 -10.38 -11.78 6.87
N ILE A 41 -10.34 -10.47 7.17
CA ILE A 41 -10.74 -9.94 8.47
C ILE A 41 -12.12 -9.27 8.43
N ASN A 42 -12.55 -8.77 7.27
CA ASN A 42 -13.88 -8.20 7.08
C ASN A 42 -14.45 -8.54 5.70
N LYS A 43 -15.76 -8.81 5.65
CA LYS A 43 -16.53 -8.99 4.41
C LYS A 43 -17.61 -7.90 4.31
N GLY A 44 -17.78 -7.36 3.10
CA GLY A 44 -18.84 -6.41 2.80
C GLY A 44 -20.22 -7.04 2.63
N ALA A 45 -21.23 -6.20 2.40
CA ALA A 45 -22.62 -6.62 2.19
C ALA A 45 -22.80 -7.60 1.01
N ASN A 46 -21.90 -7.57 0.04
CA ASN A 46 -21.86 -8.50 -1.10
C ASN A 46 -21.20 -9.86 -0.78
N GLY A 47 -20.82 -10.11 0.47
CA GLY A 47 -20.13 -11.32 0.92
C GLY A 47 -18.66 -11.44 0.50
N ARG A 48 -18.12 -10.44 -0.20
CA ARG A 48 -16.70 -10.40 -0.62
C ARG A 48 -15.84 -9.78 0.47
N ALA A 49 -14.56 -10.17 0.52
CA ALA A 49 -13.59 -9.56 1.41
C ALA A 49 -13.45 -8.06 1.08
N GLN A 50 -13.61 -7.21 2.09
CA GLN A 50 -13.35 -5.77 2.01
C GLN A 50 -12.01 -5.40 2.63
N THR A 51 -11.60 -6.16 3.63
CA THR A 51 -10.32 -5.94 4.32
C THR A 51 -9.65 -7.29 4.58
N VAL A 52 -8.34 -7.33 4.36
CA VAL A 52 -7.49 -8.49 4.60
C VAL A 52 -6.28 -8.14 5.43
N MET A 53 -5.76 -9.12 6.16
CA MET A 53 -4.49 -9.07 6.86
C MET A 53 -3.44 -9.81 6.03
N LEU A 54 -2.36 -9.12 5.68
CA LEU A 54 -1.25 -9.65 4.90
C LEU A 54 0.07 -9.24 5.56
N ASN A 55 0.89 -10.22 5.93
CA ASN A 55 2.19 -9.99 6.60
C ASN A 55 2.09 -9.08 7.84
N GLY A 56 1.02 -9.24 8.63
CA GLY A 56 0.78 -8.44 9.84
C GLY A 56 0.32 -7.00 9.58
N LYS A 57 0.01 -6.65 8.33
CA LYS A 57 -0.55 -5.35 7.96
C LYS A 57 -1.94 -5.49 7.35
N GLU A 58 -2.81 -4.56 7.70
CA GLU A 58 -4.16 -4.46 7.17
C GLU A 58 -4.18 -3.75 5.81
N TYR A 59 -4.94 -4.31 4.87
CA TYR A 59 -5.16 -3.75 3.54
C TYR A 59 -6.64 -3.79 3.17
N THR A 60 -7.14 -2.68 2.64
CA THR A 60 -8.43 -2.64 1.94
C THR A 60 -8.29 -3.35 0.59
N VAL A 61 -9.29 -4.17 0.23
CA VAL A 61 -9.33 -4.88 -1.05
C VAL A 61 -9.94 -3.98 -2.13
N CYS A 62 -9.30 -3.92 -3.30
CA CYS A 62 -9.79 -3.11 -4.41
C CYS A 62 -11.20 -3.55 -4.87
N GLY A 63 -12.04 -2.58 -5.17
CA GLY A 63 -13.45 -2.77 -5.51
C GLY A 63 -13.99 -1.62 -6.37
N GLY A 64 -15.31 -1.58 -6.59
CA GLY A 64 -15.92 -0.59 -7.49
C GLY A 64 -15.61 0.87 -7.12
N ASP A 65 -15.63 1.18 -5.82
CA ASP A 65 -15.44 2.54 -5.32
C ASP A 65 -13.99 2.87 -4.92
N VAL A 66 -13.09 1.87 -4.95
CA VAL A 66 -11.70 2.00 -4.51
C VAL A 66 -10.78 1.30 -5.49
N THR A 67 -10.09 2.10 -6.30
CA THR A 67 -9.17 1.64 -7.35
C THR A 67 -7.70 1.85 -7.00
N ASP A 68 -7.40 2.79 -6.09
CA ASP A 68 -6.05 3.14 -5.66
C ASP A 68 -5.87 2.90 -4.16
N GLY A 69 -4.63 2.69 -3.70
CA GLY A 69 -4.31 2.50 -2.28
C GLY A 69 -4.87 1.22 -1.65
N CYS A 70 -5.32 0.29 -2.48
CA CYS A 70 -5.90 -1.00 -2.10
C CYS A 70 -5.06 -2.17 -2.64
N ILE A 71 -5.26 -3.36 -2.08
CA ILE A 71 -4.66 -4.59 -2.59
C ILE A 71 -5.55 -5.21 -3.67
N ASN A 72 -4.95 -5.68 -4.76
CA ASN A 72 -5.69 -6.41 -5.79
C ASN A 72 -6.23 -7.73 -5.18
N PRO A 73 -7.51 -8.10 -5.43
CA PRO A 73 -8.06 -9.35 -4.90
C PRO A 73 -7.22 -10.60 -5.22
N ARG A 74 -6.67 -10.69 -6.44
CA ARG A 74 -5.83 -11.83 -6.85
C ARG A 74 -4.48 -11.83 -6.16
N GLU A 75 -3.91 -10.65 -5.91
CA GLU A 75 -2.66 -10.47 -5.16
C GLU A 75 -2.83 -10.89 -3.70
N ALA A 76 -4.00 -10.65 -3.12
CA ALA A 76 -4.39 -11.14 -1.80
C ALA A 76 -4.69 -12.66 -1.76
N GLY A 77 -4.60 -13.37 -2.89
CA GLY A 77 -4.94 -14.79 -2.99
C GLY A 77 -6.44 -15.09 -2.94
N LEU A 78 -7.29 -14.11 -3.23
CA LEU A 78 -8.75 -14.27 -3.24
C LEU A 78 -9.24 -14.75 -4.62
N ASN A 79 -10.29 -15.55 -4.63
CA ASN A 79 -10.84 -16.17 -5.85
C ASN A 79 -11.80 -15.26 -6.65
N PHE A 80 -11.59 -13.94 -6.61
CA PHE A 80 -12.39 -12.98 -7.40
C PHE A 80 -11.50 -11.90 -8.02
N GLY A 81 -12.10 -11.03 -8.85
CA GLY A 81 -11.36 -10.08 -9.70
C GLY A 81 -11.25 -10.57 -11.14
N ASN A 82 -11.32 -9.64 -12.08
CA ASN A 82 -11.63 -9.93 -13.48
C ASN A 82 -10.48 -10.55 -14.27
N ARG A 83 -9.24 -10.44 -13.79
CA ARG A 83 -8.04 -10.91 -14.51
C ARG A 83 -7.04 -11.54 -13.55
N ALA A 84 -6.26 -12.51 -14.06
CA ALA A 84 -5.17 -13.12 -13.31
C ALA A 84 -3.99 -12.12 -13.15
N LEU A 85 -3.12 -12.35 -12.17
CA LEU A 85 -1.98 -11.44 -11.89
C LEU A 85 -0.93 -11.40 -13.01
N ASP A 86 -0.81 -12.50 -13.74
CA ASP A 86 0.10 -12.67 -14.87
C ASP A 86 -0.52 -12.22 -16.20
N TYR A 87 -1.75 -11.70 -16.19
CA TYR A 87 -2.38 -11.21 -17.40
C TYR A 87 -1.92 -9.80 -17.73
N TRP A 88 -1.33 -9.63 -18.91
CA TRP A 88 -1.11 -8.33 -19.54
C TRP A 88 -1.77 -8.29 -20.93
N PRO A 89 -2.56 -7.26 -21.27
CA PRO A 89 -3.09 -7.14 -22.62
C PRO A 89 -1.96 -6.79 -23.61
N GLY A 90 -1.73 -7.64 -24.61
CA GLY A 90 -0.67 -7.45 -25.60
C GLY A 90 0.68 -7.99 -25.13
N LYS A 91 1.77 -7.24 -25.38
CA LYS A 91 3.13 -7.58 -24.91
C LYS A 91 3.50 -6.76 -23.67
N PRO A 92 4.30 -7.29 -22.73
CA PRO A 92 4.84 -6.52 -21.62
C PRO A 92 5.59 -5.28 -22.11
N ALA A 93 5.54 -4.19 -21.34
CA ALA A 93 6.24 -2.95 -21.66
C ALA A 93 7.77 -3.12 -21.75
N SER A 94 8.33 -4.17 -21.14
CA SER A 94 9.76 -4.52 -21.20
C SER A 94 10.21 -5.13 -22.52
N GLU A 95 9.28 -5.48 -23.42
CA GLU A 95 9.58 -6.07 -24.74
C GLU A 95 9.50 -5.05 -25.90
N MET A 96 9.38 -3.76 -25.59
CA MET A 96 9.50 -2.65 -26.55
C MET A 96 10.95 -2.17 -26.64
#